data_AF-A0AAU7RCV0-F1
#
_entry.id   AF-A0AAU7RCV0-F1
#
_cell.length_a   1.000
_cell.length_b   1.000
_cell.length_c   1.000
_cell.angle_alpha   90.00
_cell.angle_beta   90.00
_cell.angle_gamma   90.00
#
_symmetry.space_group_name_H-M   'P 1'
#
loop_
_entity.id
_entity.type
_entity.pdbx_description
1 polymer ?
#
loop_
_entity_poly.entity_id
_entity_poly.type
_entity_poly.pdbx_seq_one_letter_code
_entity_poly.pdbx_strand_id
1 'polypeptide(L)'
;MEQLVTVKQGTQPTFDGVKVGVVKIGVADGKPAIQFWIRTGEQERKQAFREGQSTALPGAGTLRIVSIQPADGGTPASAVLAYDAGQLTP
;
A
#
# COMPACT_ATOMS: atom_id res chain seq x y z
N MET A 1 -9.12 -6.50 -13.08
CA MET A 1 -7.94 -6.02 -13.86
C MET A 1 -6.93 -5.56 -12.82
N GLU A 2 -5.70 -6.07 -12.86
CA GLU A 2 -4.67 -5.71 -11.89
C GLU A 2 -3.97 -4.40 -12.32
N GLN A 3 -3.86 -3.44 -11.41
CA GLN A 3 -3.17 -2.18 -11.61
C GLN A 3 -1.91 -2.11 -10.74
N LEU A 4 -0.75 -1.90 -11.38
CA LEU A 4 0.51 -1.64 -10.68
C LEU A 4 0.67 -0.15 -10.39
N VAL A 5 1.02 0.18 -9.15
CA VAL A 5 1.22 1.57 -8.68
C VAL A 5 2.52 1.66 -7.91
N THR A 6 3.43 2.52 -8.37
CA THR A 6 4.62 2.91 -7.61
C THR A 6 4.27 4.03 -6.64
N VAL A 7 4.60 3.84 -5.37
CA VAL A 7 4.34 4.81 -4.31
C VAL A 7 5.65 5.21 -3.61
N LYS A 8 5.65 6.41 -3.04
CA LYS A 8 6.75 6.92 -2.21
C LYS A 8 6.21 7.27 -0.83
N GLN A 9 7.10 7.35 0.16
CA GLN A 9 6.71 7.83 1.49
C GLN A 9 6.06 9.23 1.38
N GLY A 10 4.97 9.44 2.12
CA GLY A 10 4.18 10.68 2.09
C GLY A 10 3.13 10.76 0.98
N THR A 11 3.14 9.84 0.01
CA THR A 11 2.11 9.80 -1.05
C THR A 11 0.80 9.18 -0.56
N GLN A 12 -0.30 9.46 -1.26
CA GLN A 12 -1.63 8.96 -0.91
C GLN A 12 -2.44 8.60 -2.17
N PRO A 13 -2.19 7.44 -2.79
CA PRO A 13 -3.08 6.92 -3.83
C PRO A 13 -4.50 6.68 -3.31
N THR A 14 -5.45 6.67 -4.25
CA THR A 14 -6.86 6.35 -4.00
C THR A 14 -7.25 5.18 -4.89
N PHE A 15 -7.93 4.19 -4.32
CA PHE A 15 -8.41 2.98 -5.00
C PHE A 15 -9.90 2.83 -4.71
N ASP A 16 -10.75 3.02 -5.72
CA ASP A 16 -12.22 2.95 -5.60
C ASP A 16 -12.77 3.63 -4.33
N GLY A 17 -12.36 4.89 -4.11
CA GLY A 17 -12.78 5.70 -2.97
C GLY A 17 -11.99 5.47 -1.66
N VAL A 18 -11.15 4.45 -1.58
CA VAL A 18 -10.28 4.17 -0.43
C VAL A 18 -8.96 4.92 -0.55
N LYS A 19 -8.65 5.79 0.41
CA LYS A 19 -7.37 6.52 0.48
C LYS A 19 -6.33 5.70 1.22
N VAL A 20 -5.19 5.45 0.58
CA VAL A 20 -4.09 4.68 1.16
C VAL A 20 -2.88 5.59 1.32
N GLY A 21 -2.72 6.18 2.50
CA GLY A 21 -1.57 7.03 2.79
C GLY A 21 -0.32 6.22 3.13
N VAL A 22 0.81 6.50 2.48
CA VAL A 22 2.09 5.86 2.76
C VAL A 22 2.79 6.61 3.89
N VAL A 23 2.68 6.07 5.11
CA VAL A 23 3.19 6.70 6.33
C VAL A 23 4.70 6.57 6.42
N LYS A 24 5.22 5.36 6.21
CA LYS A 24 6.64 5.04 6.34
C LYS A 24 7.03 3.91 5.40
N ILE A 25 8.18 4.05 4.73
CA ILE A 25 8.85 2.96 4.02
C ILE A 25 10.25 2.83 4.60
N GLY A 26 10.65 1.62 5.00
CA GLY A 26 11.98 1.42 5.57
C GLY A 26 12.24 -0.02 5.97
N VAL A 27 13.02 -0.21 7.04
CA VAL A 27 13.36 -1.52 7.59
C VAL A 27 12.73 -1.66 8.98
N ALA A 28 12.08 -2.79 9.24
CA ALA A 28 11.61 -3.21 10.55
C ALA A 28 12.06 -4.66 10.77
N ASP A 29 12.60 -4.98 11.94
CA ASP A 29 13.10 -6.33 12.29
C ASP A 29 14.08 -6.89 11.22
N GLY A 30 14.95 -6.03 10.70
CA GLY A 30 15.95 -6.40 9.68
C GLY A 30 15.40 -6.65 8.27
N LYS A 31 14.10 -6.45 8.02
CA LYS A 31 13.48 -6.66 6.71
C LYS A 31 12.77 -5.40 6.18
N PRO A 32 12.64 -5.21 4.86
CA PRO A 32 11.82 -4.14 4.30
C PRO A 32 10.38 -4.16 4.82
N ALA A 33 9.83 -2.99 5.09
CA ALA A 33 8.46 -2.80 5.55
C ALA A 33 7.87 -1.48 5.06
N ILE A 34 6.56 -1.49 4.90
CA ILE A 34 5.76 -0.32 4.57
C ILE A 34 4.60 -0.19 5.54
N GLN A 35 4.33 1.01 6.03
CA GLN A 35 3.19 1.32 6.86
C GLN A 35 2.19 2.16 6.09
N PHE A 36 0.95 1.70 6.04
CA PHE A 36 -0.16 2.42 5.44
C PHE A 36 -1.09 3.01 6.49
N TRP A 37 -1.71 4.13 6.13
CA TRP A 37 -2.93 4.64 6.74
C TRP A 37 -4.07 4.51 5.73
N ILE A 38 -4.88 3.48 5.89
CA ILE A 38 -5.99 3.12 5.00
C ILE A 38 -7.25 3.78 5.56
N ARG A 39 -7.95 4.54 4.73
CA ARG A 39 -9.14 5.31 5.10
C ARG A 39 -10.25 5.12 4.07
N THR A 40 -11.43 4.81 4.57
CA THR A 40 -12.70 4.83 3.84
C THR A 40 -13.57 5.97 4.38
N GLY A 41 -14.80 6.12 3.86
CA GLY A 41 -15.76 7.06 4.43
C GLY A 41 -16.22 6.70 5.85
N GLU A 42 -16.06 5.45 6.26
CA GLU A 42 -16.62 4.90 7.51
C GLU A 42 -15.55 4.43 8.49
N GLN A 43 -14.34 4.10 8.01
CA GLN A 43 -13.31 3.43 8.80
C GLN A 43 -11.91 3.96 8.48
N GLU A 44 -11.04 3.92 9.48
CA GLU A 44 -9.62 4.17 9.29
C GLU A 44 -8.75 3.22 10.10
N ARG A 45 -7.61 2.82 9.52
CA ARG A 45 -6.62 2.01 10.22
C ARG A 45 -5.21 2.28 9.75
N LYS A 46 -4.25 2.16 10.67
CA LYS A 46 -2.82 2.15 10.35
C LYS A 46 -2.28 0.74 10.52
N GLN A 47 -1.59 0.22 9.52
CA GLN A 47 -1.05 -1.13 9.55
C GLN A 47 0.25 -1.22 8.77
N ALA A 48 1.20 -2.01 9.29
CA ALA A 48 2.46 -2.32 8.62
C ALA A 48 2.35 -3.62 7.83
N PHE A 49 3.06 -3.67 6.70
CA PHE A 49 3.09 -4.78 5.78
C PHE A 49 4.52 -5.05 5.31
N ARG A 50 4.72 -6.28 4.86
CA ARG A 50 5.91 -6.81 4.21
C ARG A 50 5.63 -7.11 2.75
N GLU A 51 6.69 -7.27 1.96
CA GLU A 51 6.59 -7.77 0.59
C GLU A 51 5.84 -9.11 0.56
N GLY A 52 5.03 -9.29 -0.49
CA GLY A 52 4.18 -10.46 -0.68
C GLY A 52 2.90 -10.47 0.15
N GLN A 53 2.76 -9.59 1.16
CA GLN A 53 1.51 -9.48 1.91
C GLN A 53 0.44 -8.73 1.12
N SER A 54 -0.81 -9.02 1.45
CA SER A 54 -1.98 -8.37 0.87
C SER A 54 -2.93 -7.91 1.97
N THR A 55 -3.78 -6.94 1.64
CA THR A 55 -4.85 -6.49 2.51
C THR A 55 -6.09 -6.14 1.69
N ALA A 56 -7.26 -6.48 2.23
CA ALA A 56 -8.52 -6.05 1.65
C ALA A 56 -8.70 -4.53 1.91
N LEU A 57 -9.14 -3.83 0.87
CA LEU A 57 -9.63 -2.47 0.92
C LEU A 57 -11.18 -2.55 0.94
N PRO A 58 -11.84 -2.23 2.06
CA PRO A 58 -13.28 -2.40 2.18
C PRO A 58 -14.05 -1.65 1.08
N GLY A 59 -14.92 -2.37 0.38
CA GLY A 59 -15.73 -1.82 -0.72
C GLY A 59 -14.99 -1.55 -2.03
N ALA A 60 -13.69 -1.87 -2.11
CA ALA A 60 -12.84 -1.56 -3.26
C ALA A 60 -12.23 -2.82 -3.89
N GLY A 61 -11.38 -3.54 -3.16
CA GLY A 61 -10.64 -4.67 -3.73
C GLY A 61 -9.52 -5.18 -2.81
N THR A 62 -8.49 -5.78 -3.39
CA THR A 62 -7.29 -6.25 -2.67
C THR A 62 -6.07 -5.47 -3.10
N LEU A 63 -5.29 -5.01 -2.12
CA LEU A 63 -4.00 -4.36 -2.33
C LEU A 63 -2.88 -5.29 -1.88
N ARG A 64 -2.00 -5.66 -2.80
CA ARG A 64 -0.81 -6.49 -2.57
C ARG A 64 0.45 -5.63 -2.62
N ILE A 65 1.37 -5.88 -1.68
CA ILE A 65 2.68 -5.24 -1.66
C ILE A 65 3.64 -6.10 -2.47
N VAL A 66 4.00 -5.65 -3.67
CA VAL A 66 4.83 -6.42 -4.61
C VAL A 66 6.31 -6.29 -4.25
N SER A 67 6.78 -5.07 -4.02
CA SER A 67 8.15 -4.80 -3.61
C SER A 67 8.24 -3.55 -2.75
N ILE A 68 9.24 -3.50 -1.88
CA ILE A 68 9.55 -2.42 -0.96
C ILE A 68 11.05 -2.13 -1.08
N GLN A 69 11.38 -0.93 -1.53
CA GLN A 69 12.75 -0.45 -1.59
C GLN A 69 12.95 0.64 -0.51
N PRO A 70 13.61 0.32 0.61
CA PRO A 70 14.02 1.33 1.59
C PRO A 70 14.90 2.40 0.95
N ALA A 71 15.01 3.56 1.60
CA ALA A 71 15.93 4.60 1.14
C ALA A 71 17.38 4.10 1.23
N ASP A 72 18.20 4.43 0.22
CA ASP A 72 19.60 4.06 0.16
C ASP A 72 20.42 5.16 -0.53
N GLY A 73 21.45 5.68 0.16
CA GLY A 73 22.56 6.45 -0.43
C GLY A 73 22.24 7.64 -1.35
N GLY A 74 20.99 8.11 -1.41
CA GLY A 74 20.52 9.13 -2.36
C GLY A 74 19.22 8.78 -3.10
N THR A 75 18.77 7.53 -3.02
CA THR A 75 17.49 7.07 -3.57
C THR A 75 16.40 7.15 -2.50
N PRO A 76 15.29 7.88 -2.73
CA PRO A 76 14.19 7.93 -1.78
C PRO A 76 13.46 6.58 -1.71
N ALA A 77 12.94 6.25 -0.53
CA ALA A 77 12.21 5.01 -0.33
C ALA A 77 10.95 4.94 -1.23
N SER A 78 10.70 3.76 -1.80
CA SER A 78 9.56 3.51 -2.69
C SER A 78 9.02 2.08 -2.53
N ALA A 79 7.82 1.84 -3.04
CA ALA A 79 7.23 0.51 -3.09
C ALA A 79 6.37 0.35 -4.34
N VAL A 80 6.23 -0.88 -4.82
CA VAL A 80 5.29 -1.25 -5.88
C VAL A 80 4.13 -1.98 -5.26
N LEU A 81 2.92 -1.51 -5.57
CA LEU A 81 1.66 -2.09 -5.14
C LEU A 81 0.94 -2.67 -6.35
N ALA A 82 0.28 -3.80 -6.16
CA ALA A 82 -0.67 -4.34 -7.11
C ALA A 82 -2.07 -4.20 -6.50
N TYR A 83 -2.94 -3.46 -7.17
CA TYR A 83 -4.34 -3.33 -6.82
C TYR A 83 -5.18 -4.18 -7.75
N ASP A 84 -6.02 -5.04 -7.18
CA ASP A 84 -7.05 -5.77 -7.89
C ASP A 84 -8.41 -5.38 -7.31
N ALA A 85 -9.26 -4.71 -8.08
CA ALA A 85 -10.62 -4.33 -7.68
C ALA A 85 -11.53 -5.56 -7.41
N GLY A 86 -11.11 -6.76 -7.79
CA GLY A 86 -11.96 -7.93 -7.83
C GLY A 86 -13.11 -7.78 -8.83
N GLN A 87 -13.94 -8.81 -8.97
CA GLN A 87 -15.28 -8.61 -9.50
C GLN A 87 -16.14 -8.05 -8.36
N LEU A 88 -16.34 -6.74 -8.34
CA LEU A 88 -17.47 -6.13 -7.63
C LEU A 88 -18.74 -6.68 -8.29
N THR A 89 -19.29 -7.77 -7.76
CA THR A 89 -20.59 -8.27 -8.22
C THR A 89 -21.64 -7.22 -7.84
N PRO A 90 -22.45 -6.73 -8.80
CA PRO A 90 -23.50 -5.75 -8.57
C PRO A 90 -24.61 -6.25 -7.65
#